data_AF-A0A0A2T6L5-F1
#
_entry.id   AF-A0A0A2T6L5-F1
#
_cell.length_a   1.000
_cell.length_b   1.000
_cell.length_c   1.000
_cell.angle_alpha   90.00
_cell.angle_beta   90.00
_cell.angle_gamma   90.00
#
_symmetry.space_group_name_H-M   'P 1'
#
loop_
_entity.id
_entity.type
_entity.pdbx_description
1 polymer ?
#
loop_
_entity_poly.entity_id
_entity_poly.type
_entity_poly.pdbx_seq_one_letter_code
_entity_poly.pdbx_strand_id
1 'polypeptide(L)'
;MGVSLSINQIKPYDKLEEPVYHNHTLVLPKGTILTPHHIEKLRNWKVGEVVIEEDQESTSYTSWEGPSPQERLHEEEESQTKEIAFLQHIFHQELNKIVNERRYGELLKSDYTLQELRGLFVQLLQEPTTKQLLMKLYWYDEYSFTHSVDVFILGYVLGKKVQITKLKRFTKACILHDIGKVKIPLHILQKNTKLTHHEYEIIQNHTIKGEQLMKEYEYNQLILDLARSHHERVNGRGYPDQLNREKTTMSKELQMLIIIDVYSALTLDRSYRNAFSASKALAIMLNEQENYDEVMLYHFINTIKVYPKKSLVRLNTGELAYVMDVRKELPTLCIIKKTKDETEFMLPVDKSIYISHLVAWKNDDRSQKKIEWEHFLNSVIYEDESKALYHFNQLEDGYRIEKIYTDLFEPALHEVHKLEREKQINKAELHIGMTTLLKVMNYKRYEYSRDQLNFKGTVLVIGVGNNEVMMKIHILTDLLSSIGFRVFNMETQDLQSSLPKEELIQYIKDWEIYHVALTATRQTCHSTLKTVKKLKEDIPNTTVAFIEETSHEKDRDNLPHFDFHTTDLQKFVHFIMSSKTER
;
A
#
# COMPACT_ATOMS: atom_id res chain seq x y z
N MET A 1 -53.78 -4.70 7.74
CA MET A 1 -54.29 -4.73 6.35
C MET A 1 -53.77 -3.47 5.68
N GLY A 2 -53.51 -3.48 4.38
CA GLY A 2 -53.04 -2.25 3.71
C GLY A 2 -54.15 -1.21 3.61
N VAL A 3 -53.81 0.08 3.75
CA VAL A 3 -54.72 1.22 3.57
C VAL A 3 -54.45 1.84 2.20
N SER A 4 -55.47 1.93 1.35
CA SER A 4 -55.37 2.71 0.11
C SER A 4 -55.44 4.20 0.44
N LEU A 5 -54.37 4.93 0.11
CA LEU A 5 -54.29 6.37 0.27
C LEU A 5 -54.11 7.06 -1.07
N SER A 6 -54.74 8.23 -1.23
CA SER A 6 -54.45 9.11 -2.36
C SER A 6 -52.99 9.58 -2.31
N ILE A 7 -52.41 9.86 -3.48
CA ILE A 7 -51.05 10.41 -3.60
C ILE A 7 -50.81 11.72 -2.83
N ASN A 8 -51.89 12.42 -2.46
CA ASN A 8 -51.83 13.65 -1.67
C ASN A 8 -51.87 13.40 -0.15
N GLN A 9 -52.20 12.18 0.26
CA GLN A 9 -52.34 11.76 1.66
C GLN A 9 -51.14 10.93 2.15
N ILE A 10 -50.34 10.37 1.24
CA ILE A 10 -49.11 9.66 1.58
C ILE A 10 -48.04 10.61 2.12
N LYS A 11 -47.33 10.14 3.14
CA LYS A 11 -46.24 10.84 3.81
C LYS A 11 -44.91 10.15 3.52
N PRO A 12 -43.79 10.89 3.61
CA PRO A 12 -42.49 10.26 3.69
C PRO A 12 -42.49 9.19 4.79
N TYR A 13 -41.79 8.09 4.55
CA TYR A 13 -41.65 6.91 5.41
C TYR A 13 -42.80 5.90 5.42
N ASP A 14 -43.93 6.19 4.76
CA ASP A 14 -44.99 5.19 4.56
C ASP A 14 -44.46 3.99 3.75
N LYS A 15 -44.75 2.76 4.14
CA LYS A 15 -44.27 1.57 3.42
C LYS A 15 -45.35 1.02 2.49
N LEU A 16 -45.00 0.80 1.22
CA LEU A 16 -45.93 0.21 0.25
C LEU A 16 -46.25 -1.25 0.58
N GLU A 17 -47.53 -1.55 0.75
CA GLU A 17 -48.02 -2.93 0.94
C GLU A 17 -48.14 -3.67 -0.41
N GLU A 18 -48.26 -2.93 -1.51
CA GLU A 18 -48.39 -3.48 -2.87
C GLU A 18 -47.45 -2.78 -3.86
N PRO A 19 -47.00 -3.46 -4.94
CA PRO A 19 -46.22 -2.82 -5.98
C PRO A 19 -47.09 -1.83 -6.78
N VAL A 20 -46.52 -0.67 -7.12
CA VAL A 20 -47.22 0.38 -7.89
C VAL A 20 -46.87 0.25 -9.36
N TYR A 21 -47.89 0.11 -10.20
CA TYR A 21 -47.76 0.06 -11.66
C TYR A 21 -48.44 1.27 -12.33
N HIS A 22 -47.86 1.73 -13.43
CA HIS A 22 -48.51 2.69 -14.34
C HIS A 22 -48.27 2.24 -15.79
N ASN A 23 -49.35 2.03 -16.57
CA ASN A 23 -49.29 1.53 -17.95
C ASN A 23 -48.36 0.31 -18.12
N HIS A 24 -48.57 -0.73 -17.31
CA HIS A 24 -47.74 -1.96 -17.28
C HIS A 24 -46.26 -1.78 -16.92
N THR A 25 -45.85 -0.57 -16.53
CA THR A 25 -44.49 -0.29 -16.04
C THR A 25 -44.49 -0.31 -14.51
N LEU A 26 -43.58 -1.07 -13.91
CA LEU A 26 -43.37 -1.06 -12.46
C LEU A 26 -42.75 0.29 -12.07
N VAL A 27 -43.47 1.10 -11.28
CA VAL A 27 -43.02 2.42 -10.83
C VAL A 27 -42.25 2.31 -9.52
N LEU A 28 -42.77 1.52 -8.57
CA LEU A 28 -42.14 1.18 -7.29
C LEU A 28 -42.52 -0.26 -6.85
N PRO A 29 -41.58 -1.07 -6.35
CA PRO A 29 -41.86 -2.42 -5.86
C PRO A 29 -42.59 -2.43 -4.50
N LYS A 30 -43.24 -3.55 -4.16
CA LYS A 30 -43.80 -3.81 -2.83
C LYS A 30 -42.70 -3.70 -1.77
N GLY A 31 -43.05 -3.16 -0.60
CA GLY A 31 -42.13 -2.98 0.52
C GLY A 31 -41.23 -1.75 0.39
N THR A 32 -41.40 -0.95 -0.67
CA THR A 32 -40.70 0.34 -0.80
C THR A 32 -41.18 1.28 0.30
N ILE A 33 -40.25 1.78 1.10
CA ILE A 33 -40.49 2.88 2.02
C ILE A 33 -40.52 4.17 1.18
N LEU A 34 -41.62 4.91 1.26
CA LEU A 34 -41.87 6.10 0.49
C LEU A 34 -41.01 7.25 0.99
N THR A 35 -40.66 8.12 0.07
CA THR A 35 -39.64 9.16 0.22
C THR A 35 -40.21 10.40 -0.45
N PRO A 36 -39.76 11.62 -0.13
CA PRO A 36 -40.26 12.81 -0.83
C PRO A 36 -40.11 12.68 -2.35
N HIS A 37 -39.03 12.04 -2.81
CA HIS A 37 -38.79 11.76 -4.22
C HIS A 37 -39.68 10.64 -4.78
N HIS A 38 -39.95 9.56 -4.04
CA HIS A 38 -40.93 8.56 -4.48
C HIS A 38 -42.32 9.16 -4.61
N ILE A 39 -42.71 10.04 -3.68
CA ILE A 39 -44.00 10.75 -3.74
C ILE A 39 -44.03 11.68 -4.96
N GLU A 40 -42.95 12.44 -5.21
CA GLU A 40 -42.83 13.29 -6.39
C GLU A 40 -42.80 12.47 -7.70
N LYS A 41 -42.10 11.34 -7.73
CA LYS A 41 -42.08 10.38 -8.83
C LYS A 41 -43.49 9.86 -9.09
N LEU A 42 -44.19 9.38 -8.07
CA LEU A 42 -45.56 8.90 -8.21
C LEU A 42 -46.51 10.01 -8.71
N ARG A 43 -46.33 11.27 -8.27
CA ARG A 43 -47.06 12.44 -8.80
C ARG A 43 -46.73 12.70 -10.27
N ASN A 44 -45.46 12.64 -10.65
CA ASN A 44 -45.02 12.83 -12.04
C ASN A 44 -45.55 11.74 -12.98
N TRP A 45 -45.66 10.52 -12.46
CA TRP A 45 -46.28 9.38 -13.13
C TRP A 45 -47.82 9.40 -13.05
N LYS A 46 -48.43 10.43 -12.44
CA LYS A 46 -49.88 10.61 -12.28
C LYS A 46 -50.57 9.38 -11.65
N VAL A 47 -49.88 8.74 -10.70
CA VAL A 47 -50.46 7.64 -9.90
C VAL A 47 -51.50 8.26 -8.96
N GLY A 48 -52.74 7.72 -8.97
CA GLY A 48 -53.85 8.27 -8.20
C GLY A 48 -53.84 7.86 -6.73
N GLU A 49 -53.61 6.59 -6.46
CA GLU A 49 -53.64 5.98 -5.14
C GLU A 49 -52.55 4.90 -5.00
N VAL A 50 -52.12 4.66 -3.77
CA VAL A 50 -51.18 3.60 -3.41
C VAL A 50 -51.62 2.94 -2.12
N VAL A 51 -51.36 1.64 -1.98
CA VAL A 51 -51.68 0.88 -0.76
C VAL A 51 -50.47 0.87 0.15
N ILE A 52 -50.60 1.41 1.36
CA ILE A 52 -49.54 1.46 2.38
C ILE A 52 -49.85 0.55 3.57
N GLU A 53 -48.82 0.14 4.29
CA GLU A 53 -48.94 -0.62 5.55
C GLU A 53 -49.51 0.29 6.66
N GLU A 54 -50.52 -0.18 7.39
CA GLU A 54 -51.21 0.60 8.43
C GLU A 54 -50.41 0.61 9.73
N ASP A 55 -49.89 1.77 10.14
CA ASP A 55 -49.34 1.97 11.49
C ASP A 55 -50.48 2.02 12.51
N GLN A 56 -50.44 1.15 13.52
CA GLN A 56 -51.50 0.93 14.52
C GLN A 56 -51.68 2.07 15.55
N GLU A 57 -51.13 3.26 15.34
CA GLU A 57 -51.24 4.36 16.30
C GLU A 57 -51.90 5.63 15.75
N SER A 58 -53.04 5.95 16.37
CA SER A 58 -53.64 7.26 16.63
C SER A 58 -54.95 7.64 15.89
N THR A 59 -56.02 7.53 16.68
CA THR A 59 -57.39 8.01 16.50
C THR A 59 -57.57 9.51 16.78
N SER A 60 -58.56 10.07 16.09
CA SER A 60 -59.42 11.24 16.42
C SER A 60 -58.87 12.67 16.31
N TYR A 61 -59.50 13.42 15.40
CA TYR A 61 -59.36 14.86 15.16
C TYR A 61 -60.33 15.66 16.04
N THR A 62 -59.81 16.64 16.81
CA THR A 62 -60.54 17.87 17.19
C THR A 62 -59.58 19.05 17.37
N SER A 63 -59.89 20.16 16.71
CA SER A 63 -59.37 21.55 16.85
C SER A 63 -57.84 21.76 16.95
N TRP A 64 -57.24 22.19 15.84
CA TRP A 64 -55.80 22.48 15.68
C TRP A 64 -55.46 23.92 16.13
N GLU A 65 -54.93 24.07 17.34
CA GLU A 65 -54.00 25.16 17.68
C GLU A 65 -52.60 24.61 17.40
N GLY A 66 -51.79 25.31 16.59
CA GLY A 66 -50.50 24.78 16.11
C GLY A 66 -49.56 24.37 17.24
N PRO A 67 -48.60 23.44 16.99
CA PRO A 67 -47.82 22.79 18.01
C PRO A 67 -46.99 23.79 18.84
N SER A 68 -47.04 23.60 20.15
CA SER A 68 -46.26 24.36 21.13
C SER A 68 -44.74 24.19 20.90
N PRO A 69 -43.88 25.09 21.39
CA PRO A 69 -42.43 24.95 21.29
C PRO A 69 -41.89 23.62 21.85
N GLN A 70 -42.55 23.03 22.85
CA GLN A 70 -42.18 21.73 23.43
C GLN A 70 -42.59 20.57 22.52
N GLU A 71 -43.75 20.65 21.87
CA GLU A 71 -44.19 19.67 20.88
C GLU A 71 -43.33 19.74 19.62
N ARG A 72 -42.88 20.92 19.19
CA ARG A 72 -41.91 21.06 18.09
C ARG A 72 -40.54 20.46 18.42
N LEU A 73 -40.06 20.61 19.66
CA LEU A 73 -38.83 19.96 20.10
C LEU A 73 -38.97 18.44 20.14
N HIS A 74 -40.12 17.93 20.61
CA HIS A 74 -40.40 16.49 20.59
C HIS A 74 -40.57 15.95 19.15
N GLU A 75 -41.25 16.66 18.26
CA GLU A 75 -41.38 16.30 16.85
C GLU A 75 -40.02 16.34 16.12
N GLU A 76 -39.17 17.33 16.42
CA GLU A 76 -37.80 17.41 15.90
C GLU A 76 -36.92 16.27 16.44
N GLU A 77 -36.96 15.96 17.74
CA GLU A 77 -36.23 14.84 18.34
C GLU A 77 -36.70 13.48 17.79
N GLU A 78 -38.01 13.30 17.64
CA GLU A 78 -38.62 12.10 17.07
C GLU A 78 -38.26 11.94 15.59
N SER A 79 -38.33 13.02 14.81
CA SER A 79 -37.91 13.06 13.41
C SER A 79 -36.42 12.74 13.25
N GLN A 80 -35.55 13.32 14.10
CA GLN A 80 -34.13 13.02 14.09
C GLN A 80 -33.83 11.56 14.43
N THR A 81 -34.58 10.99 15.37
CA THR A 81 -34.46 9.57 15.76
C THR A 81 -34.89 8.65 14.60
N LYS A 82 -35.97 8.99 13.90
CA LYS A 82 -36.45 8.26 12.71
C LYS A 82 -35.44 8.30 11.55
N GLU A 83 -34.82 9.45 11.28
CA GLU A 83 -33.77 9.57 10.25
C GLU A 83 -32.53 8.73 10.57
N ILE A 84 -32.09 8.73 11.84
CA ILE A 84 -30.96 7.92 12.28
C ILE A 84 -31.30 6.44 12.12
N ALA A 85 -32.47 6.01 12.59
CA ALA A 85 -32.93 4.63 12.43
C ALA A 85 -32.99 4.22 10.96
N PHE A 86 -33.45 5.11 10.08
CA PHE A 86 -33.49 4.90 8.63
C PHE A 86 -32.08 4.67 8.05
N LEU A 87 -31.13 5.59 8.26
CA LEU A 87 -29.77 5.43 7.72
C LEU A 87 -29.05 4.21 8.31
N GLN A 88 -29.26 3.92 9.60
CA GLN A 88 -28.74 2.70 10.22
C GLN A 88 -29.30 1.44 9.57
N HIS A 89 -30.60 1.43 9.26
CA HIS A 89 -31.24 0.33 8.58
C HIS A 89 -30.67 0.11 7.18
N ILE A 90 -30.55 1.18 6.37
CA ILE A 90 -29.96 1.10 5.03
C ILE A 90 -28.51 0.63 5.11
N PHE A 91 -27.69 1.20 5.97
CA PHE A 91 -26.31 0.77 6.16
C PHE A 91 -26.22 -0.70 6.58
N HIS A 92 -27.11 -1.16 7.46
CA HIS A 92 -27.14 -2.57 7.88
C HIS A 92 -27.50 -3.49 6.72
N GLN A 93 -28.47 -3.12 5.88
CA GLN A 93 -28.80 -3.88 4.66
C GLN A 93 -27.61 -3.95 3.71
N GLU A 94 -26.96 -2.81 3.42
CA GLU A 94 -25.78 -2.76 2.55
C GLU A 94 -24.62 -3.58 3.12
N LEU A 95 -24.33 -3.45 4.41
CA LEU A 95 -23.28 -4.22 5.06
C LEU A 95 -23.55 -5.74 4.98
N ASN A 96 -24.80 -6.17 5.16
CA ASN A 96 -25.15 -7.59 5.06
C ASN A 96 -25.02 -8.15 3.63
N LYS A 97 -25.32 -7.33 2.61
CA LYS A 97 -25.05 -7.71 1.20
C LYS A 97 -23.54 -7.86 0.99
N ILE A 98 -22.79 -6.82 1.37
CA ILE A 98 -21.34 -6.68 1.22
C ILE A 98 -20.55 -7.82 1.89
N VAL A 99 -20.93 -8.23 3.10
CA VAL A 99 -20.24 -9.32 3.85
C VAL A 99 -20.25 -10.65 3.08
N ASN A 100 -21.26 -10.89 2.25
CA ASN A 100 -21.38 -12.10 1.46
C ASN A 100 -20.72 -12.00 0.07
N GLU A 101 -20.28 -10.80 -0.32
CA GLU A 101 -19.67 -10.57 -1.62
C GLU A 101 -18.21 -11.02 -1.67
N ARG A 102 -17.86 -11.74 -2.73
CA ARG A 102 -16.50 -12.25 -2.94
C ARG A 102 -15.48 -11.16 -3.21
N ARG A 103 -15.92 -9.95 -3.57
CA ARG A 103 -15.03 -8.83 -3.91
C ARG A 103 -14.24 -8.27 -2.73
N TYR A 104 -14.68 -8.55 -1.51
CA TYR A 104 -13.96 -8.16 -0.30
C TYR A 104 -12.89 -9.16 0.12
N GLY A 105 -12.77 -10.31 -0.57
CA GLY A 105 -11.78 -11.33 -0.29
C GLY A 105 -11.80 -11.77 1.18
N GLU A 106 -10.77 -11.40 1.95
CA GLU A 106 -10.67 -11.69 3.38
C GLU A 106 -10.96 -10.52 4.33
N LEU A 107 -11.34 -9.34 3.82
CA LEU A 107 -11.49 -8.12 4.63
C LEU A 107 -12.58 -8.21 5.72
N LEU A 108 -13.71 -8.84 5.41
CA LEU A 108 -14.94 -8.78 6.22
C LEU A 108 -15.27 -10.11 6.92
N LYS A 109 -14.27 -10.95 7.16
CA LYS A 109 -14.45 -12.26 7.81
C LYS A 109 -14.50 -12.22 9.34
N SER A 110 -14.41 -11.05 9.95
CA SER A 110 -14.32 -10.87 11.41
C SER A 110 -15.56 -10.16 11.95
N ASP A 111 -16.34 -10.85 12.79
CA ASP A 111 -17.53 -10.28 13.45
C ASP A 111 -17.20 -9.02 14.26
N TYR A 112 -16.03 -9.01 14.90
CA TYR A 112 -15.53 -7.84 15.61
C TYR A 112 -15.36 -6.63 14.69
N THR A 113 -14.81 -6.83 13.49
CA THR A 113 -14.65 -5.75 12.50
C THR A 113 -16.02 -5.21 12.05
N LEU A 114 -17.00 -6.08 11.88
CA LEU A 114 -18.37 -5.68 11.54
C LEU A 114 -19.05 -4.89 12.65
N GLN A 115 -18.83 -5.29 13.91
CA GLN A 115 -19.35 -4.57 15.07
C GLN A 115 -18.72 -3.18 15.20
N GLU A 116 -17.40 -3.07 15.01
CA GLU A 116 -16.71 -1.77 15.00
C GLU A 116 -17.21 -0.86 13.89
N LEU A 117 -17.40 -1.38 12.67
CA LEU A 117 -17.96 -0.64 11.54
C LEU A 117 -19.35 -0.09 11.86
N ARG A 118 -20.23 -0.93 12.42
CA ARG A 118 -21.57 -0.51 12.87
C ARG A 118 -21.48 0.59 13.93
N GLY A 119 -20.66 0.39 14.97
CA GLY A 119 -20.48 1.38 16.03
C GLY A 119 -19.93 2.71 15.50
N LEU A 120 -18.97 2.67 14.57
CA LEU A 120 -18.42 3.85 13.94
C LEU A 120 -19.45 4.59 13.08
N PHE A 121 -20.25 3.86 12.30
CA PHE A 121 -21.31 4.46 11.50
C PHE A 121 -22.38 5.13 12.40
N VAL A 122 -22.80 4.46 13.47
CA VAL A 122 -23.72 5.05 14.47
C VAL A 122 -23.14 6.33 15.06
N GLN A 123 -21.85 6.35 15.41
CA GLN A 123 -21.18 7.56 15.91
C GLN A 123 -21.19 8.71 14.88
N LEU A 124 -21.00 8.42 13.60
CA LEU A 124 -21.07 9.42 12.54
C LEU A 124 -22.48 10.02 12.40
N LEU A 125 -23.53 9.21 12.59
CA LEU A 125 -24.92 9.69 12.51
C LEU A 125 -25.35 10.54 13.70
N GLN A 126 -24.63 10.48 14.83
CA GLN A 126 -24.86 11.39 15.96
C GLN A 126 -24.38 12.81 15.66
N GLU A 127 -23.55 13.00 14.64
CA GLU A 127 -23.15 14.33 14.18
C GLU A 127 -24.22 14.90 13.23
N PRO A 128 -24.94 15.98 13.59
CA PRO A 128 -26.10 16.44 12.81
C PRO A 128 -25.76 16.78 11.36
N THR A 129 -24.61 17.42 11.13
CA THR A 129 -24.15 17.80 9.78
C THR A 129 -23.82 16.59 8.92
N THR A 130 -23.15 15.57 9.48
CA THR A 130 -22.79 14.35 8.76
C THR A 130 -24.05 13.57 8.40
N LYS A 131 -24.99 13.43 9.35
CA LYS A 131 -26.29 12.81 9.10
C LYS A 131 -27.05 13.51 7.96
N GLN A 132 -27.16 14.85 8.02
CA GLN A 132 -27.86 15.64 7.00
C GLN A 132 -27.24 15.47 5.61
N LEU A 133 -25.90 15.49 5.52
CA LEU A 133 -25.19 15.28 4.26
C LEU A 133 -25.42 13.86 3.70
N LEU A 134 -25.38 12.84 4.55
CA LEU A 134 -25.64 11.44 4.13
C LEU A 134 -27.09 11.23 3.70
N MET A 135 -28.06 11.79 4.43
CA MET A 135 -29.47 11.80 4.02
C MET A 135 -29.63 12.46 2.65
N LYS A 136 -29.01 13.63 2.47
CA LYS A 136 -29.07 14.35 1.20
C LYS A 136 -28.46 13.54 0.06
N LEU A 137 -27.32 12.90 0.27
CA LEU A 137 -26.68 12.06 -0.74
C LEU A 137 -27.58 10.86 -1.11
N TYR A 138 -28.10 10.14 -0.11
CA TYR A 138 -29.00 9.01 -0.33
C TYR A 138 -30.22 9.40 -1.16
N TRP A 139 -30.88 10.50 -0.81
CA TRP A 139 -32.04 10.98 -1.56
C TRP A 139 -31.73 11.52 -2.94
N TYR A 140 -30.52 12.04 -3.14
CA TYR A 140 -30.13 12.62 -4.42
C TYR A 140 -29.72 11.54 -5.44
N ASP A 141 -28.88 10.59 -5.01
CA ASP A 141 -28.40 9.50 -5.85
C ASP A 141 -28.01 8.29 -4.99
N GLU A 142 -28.89 7.28 -4.99
CA GLU A 142 -28.71 6.04 -4.21
C GLU A 142 -27.39 5.33 -4.56
N TYR A 143 -26.99 5.33 -5.84
CA TYR A 143 -25.72 4.75 -6.27
C TYR A 143 -24.52 5.42 -5.59
N SER A 144 -24.48 6.76 -5.57
CA SER A 144 -23.41 7.50 -4.91
C SER A 144 -23.39 7.26 -3.39
N PHE A 145 -24.56 7.08 -2.77
CA PHE A 145 -24.60 6.68 -1.36
C PHE A 145 -24.03 5.27 -1.14
N THR A 146 -24.43 4.28 -1.94
CA THR A 146 -23.90 2.91 -1.85
C THR A 146 -22.38 2.89 -2.07
N HIS A 147 -21.88 3.66 -3.06
CA HIS A 147 -20.45 3.83 -3.30
C HIS A 147 -19.73 4.46 -2.09
N SER A 148 -20.30 5.51 -1.49
CA SER A 148 -19.76 6.12 -0.27
C SER A 148 -19.71 5.14 0.91
N VAL A 149 -20.74 4.30 1.09
CA VAL A 149 -20.76 3.26 2.13
C VAL A 149 -19.69 2.21 1.87
N ASP A 150 -19.49 1.80 0.62
CA ASP A 150 -18.45 0.85 0.26
C ASP A 150 -17.04 1.41 0.52
N VAL A 151 -16.78 2.64 0.05
CA VAL A 151 -15.52 3.36 0.28
C VAL A 151 -15.26 3.56 1.77
N PHE A 152 -16.29 3.82 2.58
CA PHE A 152 -16.20 3.86 4.04
C PHE A 152 -15.73 2.54 4.64
N ILE A 153 -16.33 1.41 4.22
CA ILE A 153 -15.99 0.08 4.72
C ILE A 153 -14.55 -0.30 4.34
N LEU A 154 -14.21 -0.17 3.06
CA LEU A 154 -12.86 -0.44 2.55
C LEU A 154 -11.82 0.44 3.23
N GLY A 155 -12.12 1.73 3.38
CA GLY A 155 -11.25 2.70 4.05
C GLY A 155 -10.99 2.38 5.52
N TYR A 156 -12.01 1.97 6.27
CA TYR A 156 -11.84 1.57 7.67
C TYR A 156 -10.91 0.35 7.79
N VAL A 157 -11.19 -0.71 7.03
CA VAL A 157 -10.43 -1.96 7.13
C VAL A 157 -8.98 -1.76 6.69
N LEU A 158 -8.75 -1.08 5.55
CA LEU A 158 -7.42 -0.78 5.06
C LEU A 158 -6.67 0.15 6.02
N GLY A 159 -7.32 1.22 6.46
CA GLY A 159 -6.74 2.20 7.38
C GLY A 159 -6.31 1.59 8.71
N LYS A 160 -7.08 0.63 9.24
CA LYS A 160 -6.72 -0.15 10.44
C LYS A 160 -5.48 -1.02 10.19
N LYS A 161 -5.42 -1.70 9.03
CA LYS A 161 -4.31 -2.59 8.66
C LYS A 161 -2.99 -1.84 8.48
N VAL A 162 -3.03 -0.63 7.91
CA VAL A 162 -1.83 0.22 7.74
C VAL A 162 -1.61 1.19 8.91
N GLN A 163 -2.40 1.06 9.99
CA GLN A 163 -2.28 1.79 11.25
C GLN A 163 -2.35 3.33 11.11
N ILE A 164 -3.37 3.82 10.41
CA ILE A 164 -3.61 5.27 10.28
C ILE A 164 -3.91 5.88 11.66
N THR A 165 -3.10 6.87 12.05
CA THR A 165 -3.21 7.53 13.34
C THR A 165 -4.57 8.21 13.54
N LYS A 166 -5.13 8.79 12.48
CA LYS A 166 -6.42 9.51 12.51
C LYS A 166 -7.55 8.70 11.88
N LEU A 167 -7.63 7.40 12.15
CA LEU A 167 -8.55 6.47 11.48
C LEU A 167 -10.00 6.97 11.40
N LYS A 168 -10.59 7.43 12.52
CA LYS A 168 -11.98 7.94 12.53
C LYS A 168 -12.19 9.14 11.59
N ARG A 169 -11.21 10.04 11.47
CA ARG A 169 -11.29 11.20 10.58
C ARG A 169 -11.12 10.78 9.13
N PHE A 170 -10.20 9.85 8.86
CA PHE A 170 -10.02 9.28 7.53
C PHE A 170 -11.29 8.58 7.05
N THR A 171 -11.90 7.71 7.87
CA THR A 171 -13.13 7.02 7.48
C THR A 171 -14.31 7.95 7.30
N LYS A 172 -14.40 9.01 8.11
CA LYS A 172 -15.37 10.08 7.90
C LYS A 172 -15.16 10.80 6.56
N ALA A 173 -13.91 11.03 6.16
CA ALA A 173 -13.62 11.52 4.82
C ALA A 173 -14.00 10.51 3.73
N CYS A 174 -13.77 9.21 3.94
CA CYS A 174 -14.19 8.16 3.01
C CYS A 174 -15.70 8.17 2.75
N ILE A 175 -16.55 8.30 3.78
CA ILE A 175 -18.00 8.29 3.55
C ILE A 175 -18.50 9.58 2.88
N LEU A 176 -17.80 10.70 3.09
CA LEU A 176 -18.17 12.02 2.57
C LEU A 176 -17.41 12.42 1.30
N HIS A 177 -16.48 11.60 0.79
CA HIS A 177 -15.55 12.01 -0.28
C HIS A 177 -16.28 12.56 -1.51
N ASP A 178 -17.41 11.95 -1.83
CA ASP A 178 -18.21 12.21 -3.03
C ASP A 178 -19.42 13.13 -2.77
N ILE A 179 -19.52 13.76 -1.59
CA ILE A 179 -20.72 14.51 -1.19
C ILE A 179 -21.06 15.66 -2.15
N GLY A 180 -20.07 16.21 -2.86
CA GLY A 180 -20.29 17.27 -3.84
C GLY A 180 -21.15 16.86 -5.05
N LYS A 181 -21.39 15.55 -5.26
CA LYS A 181 -22.31 15.05 -6.29
C LYS A 181 -23.73 15.58 -6.12
N VAL A 182 -24.14 15.95 -4.91
CA VAL A 182 -25.45 16.62 -4.64
C VAL A 182 -25.58 18.00 -5.29
N LYS A 183 -24.50 18.52 -5.86
CA LYS A 183 -24.44 19.80 -6.59
C LYS A 183 -24.22 19.62 -8.09
N ILE A 184 -24.30 18.38 -8.59
CA ILE A 184 -24.18 18.03 -10.01
C ILE A 184 -25.56 17.70 -10.56
N PRO A 185 -26.00 18.23 -11.72
CA PRO A 185 -27.31 17.95 -12.26
C PRO A 185 -27.57 16.44 -12.42
N LEU A 186 -28.69 15.97 -11.86
CA LEU A 186 -29.01 14.54 -11.78
C LEU A 186 -29.07 13.86 -13.16
N HIS A 187 -29.59 14.55 -14.18
CA HIS A 187 -29.66 14.02 -15.56
C HIS A 187 -28.27 13.79 -16.19
N ILE A 188 -27.23 14.49 -15.71
CA ILE A 188 -25.83 14.25 -16.10
C ILE A 188 -25.26 13.09 -15.29
N LEU A 189 -25.50 13.09 -13.97
CA LEU A 189 -24.98 12.07 -13.06
C LEU A 189 -25.51 10.66 -13.40
N GLN A 190 -26.79 10.56 -13.79
CA GLN A 190 -27.48 9.29 -14.09
C GLN A 190 -27.52 8.98 -15.60
N LYS A 191 -26.70 9.65 -16.42
CA LYS A 191 -26.68 9.44 -17.86
C LYS A 191 -26.20 8.03 -18.19
N ASN A 192 -27.00 7.27 -18.95
CA ASN A 192 -26.69 5.89 -19.36
C ASN A 192 -25.86 5.79 -20.66
N THR A 193 -25.48 6.93 -21.23
CA THR A 193 -24.63 7.01 -22.44
C THR A 193 -23.32 7.71 -22.10
N LYS A 194 -22.36 7.66 -23.02
CA LYS A 194 -21.08 8.36 -22.83
C LYS A 194 -21.33 9.86 -22.59
N LEU A 195 -20.67 10.38 -21.55
CA LEU A 195 -20.65 11.81 -21.27
C LEU A 195 -19.90 12.53 -22.40
N THR A 196 -20.41 13.70 -22.76
CA THR A 196 -19.67 14.68 -23.56
C THR A 196 -18.53 15.27 -22.74
N HIS A 197 -17.56 15.91 -23.39
CA HIS A 197 -16.45 16.55 -22.70
C HIS A 197 -16.94 17.60 -21.68
N HIS A 198 -17.92 18.42 -22.06
CA HIS A 198 -18.48 19.43 -21.17
C HIS A 198 -19.23 18.82 -19.97
N GLU A 199 -20.02 17.77 -20.18
CA GLU A 199 -20.68 17.06 -19.07
C GLU A 199 -19.66 16.42 -18.11
N TYR A 200 -18.54 15.93 -18.64
CA TYR A 200 -17.45 15.41 -17.84
C TYR A 200 -16.81 16.50 -16.97
N GLU A 201 -16.52 17.69 -17.52
CA GLU A 201 -16.04 18.86 -16.75
C GLU A 201 -17.03 19.25 -15.64
N ILE A 202 -18.34 19.24 -15.93
CA ILE A 202 -19.37 19.51 -14.92
C ILE A 202 -19.29 18.50 -13.78
N ILE A 203 -19.17 17.20 -14.10
CA ILE A 203 -19.00 16.17 -13.07
C ILE A 203 -17.73 16.39 -12.27
N GLN A 204 -16.58 16.69 -12.89
CA GLN A 204 -15.32 16.89 -12.17
C GLN A 204 -15.41 17.95 -11.06
N ASN A 205 -16.28 18.96 -11.22
CA ASN A 205 -16.50 19.99 -10.20
C ASN A 205 -17.08 19.46 -8.88
N HIS A 206 -17.56 18.21 -8.79
CA HIS A 206 -18.07 17.68 -7.52
C HIS A 206 -16.99 17.67 -6.42
N THR A 207 -15.71 17.52 -6.77
CA THR A 207 -14.64 17.54 -5.78
C THR A 207 -14.53 18.90 -5.09
N ILE A 208 -14.48 19.97 -5.89
CA ILE A 208 -14.44 21.36 -5.42
C ILE A 208 -15.73 21.73 -4.69
N LYS A 209 -16.90 21.36 -5.24
CA LYS A 209 -18.19 21.65 -4.61
C LYS A 209 -18.39 20.89 -3.30
N GLY A 210 -17.84 19.68 -3.18
CA GLY A 210 -17.87 18.86 -1.97
C GLY A 210 -17.00 19.48 -0.87
N GLU A 211 -15.78 19.90 -1.23
CA GLU A 211 -14.90 20.66 -0.34
C GLU A 211 -15.59 21.93 0.18
N GLN A 212 -16.15 22.75 -0.71
CA GLN A 212 -16.84 23.99 -0.34
C GLN A 212 -18.03 23.74 0.58
N LEU A 213 -18.85 22.74 0.26
CA LEU A 213 -20.01 22.36 1.08
C LEU A 213 -19.59 21.94 2.48
N MET A 214 -18.53 21.14 2.62
CA MET A 214 -18.05 20.74 3.94
C MET A 214 -17.33 21.87 4.68
N LYS A 215 -16.74 22.83 3.95
CA LYS A 215 -16.15 24.02 4.57
C LYS A 215 -17.21 24.88 5.25
N GLU A 216 -18.42 24.98 4.68
CA GLU A 216 -19.57 25.68 5.30
C GLU A 216 -19.98 25.08 6.66
N TYR A 217 -19.73 23.78 6.86
CA TYR A 217 -20.01 23.06 8.11
C TYR A 217 -18.76 22.89 9.01
N GLU A 218 -17.68 23.64 8.74
CA GLU A 218 -16.46 23.66 9.54
C GLU A 218 -15.79 22.29 9.74
N TYR A 219 -15.90 21.39 8.75
CA TYR A 219 -15.19 20.12 8.81
C TYR A 219 -13.67 20.32 8.82
N ASN A 220 -12.96 19.37 9.45
CA ASN A 220 -11.51 19.40 9.56
C ASN A 220 -10.82 19.43 8.18
N GLN A 221 -9.71 20.17 8.07
CA GLN A 221 -8.94 20.32 6.83
C GLN A 221 -8.61 19.00 6.14
N LEU A 222 -8.27 17.94 6.89
CA LEU A 222 -8.01 16.61 6.30
C LEU A 222 -9.21 16.07 5.49
N ILE A 223 -10.44 16.28 5.98
CA ILE A 223 -11.66 15.82 5.30
C ILE A 223 -11.88 16.64 4.02
N LEU A 224 -11.65 17.96 4.10
CA LEU A 224 -11.75 18.87 2.96
C LEU A 224 -10.75 18.49 1.85
N ASP A 225 -9.48 18.30 2.22
CA ASP A 225 -8.39 17.96 1.31
C ASP A 225 -8.67 16.63 0.58
N LEU A 226 -9.17 15.63 1.32
CA LEU A 226 -9.49 14.32 0.77
C LEU A 226 -10.68 14.37 -0.19
N ALA A 227 -11.75 15.08 0.14
CA ALA A 227 -12.87 15.24 -0.80
C ALA A 227 -12.51 16.06 -2.03
N ARG A 228 -11.64 17.07 -1.91
CA ARG A 228 -11.14 17.81 -3.06
C ARG A 228 -10.26 16.95 -3.96
N SER A 229 -9.41 16.12 -3.37
CA SER A 229 -8.27 15.52 -4.10
C SER A 229 -8.46 14.04 -4.45
N HIS A 230 -9.56 13.37 -4.07
CA HIS A 230 -9.71 11.92 -4.26
C HIS A 230 -9.69 11.43 -5.73
N HIS A 231 -9.76 12.34 -6.69
CA HIS A 231 -9.57 12.05 -8.11
C HIS A 231 -8.21 12.47 -8.68
N GLU A 232 -7.29 12.89 -7.82
CA GLU A 232 -5.88 13.08 -8.16
C GLU A 232 -5.22 11.75 -8.52
N ARG A 233 -4.13 11.82 -9.28
CA ARG A 233 -3.38 10.65 -9.77
C ARG A 233 -1.90 10.90 -9.61
N VAL A 234 -1.14 9.88 -9.22
CA VAL A 234 0.31 10.01 -8.94
C VAL A 234 1.09 10.54 -10.14
N ASN A 235 0.66 10.23 -11.36
CA ASN A 235 1.22 10.74 -12.62
C ASN A 235 0.82 12.18 -12.98
N GLY A 236 0.06 12.90 -12.14
CA GLY A 236 -0.40 14.27 -12.39
C GLY A 236 -1.53 14.40 -13.41
N ARG A 237 -2.14 13.31 -13.90
CA ARG A 237 -3.27 13.35 -14.85
C ARG A 237 -4.65 13.42 -14.18
N GLY A 238 -4.67 13.54 -12.85
CA GLY A 238 -5.89 13.66 -12.07
C GLY A 238 -6.47 15.08 -12.06
N TYR A 239 -7.48 15.30 -11.22
CA TYR A 239 -8.13 16.60 -11.04
C TYR A 239 -8.54 16.76 -9.57
N PRO A 240 -8.75 18.00 -9.08
CA PRO A 240 -8.76 19.28 -9.81
C PRO A 240 -7.40 19.97 -9.97
N ASP A 241 -6.41 19.63 -9.16
CA ASP A 241 -5.14 20.35 -8.99
C ASP A 241 -3.96 19.71 -9.76
N GLN A 242 -4.15 18.52 -10.35
CA GLN A 242 -3.15 17.81 -11.16
C GLN A 242 -1.86 17.55 -10.36
N LEU A 243 -2.02 17.06 -9.13
CA LEU A 243 -0.94 16.80 -8.21
C LEU A 243 0.00 15.73 -8.80
N ASN A 244 1.27 16.08 -8.97
CA ASN A 244 2.31 15.16 -9.43
C ASN A 244 3.25 14.81 -8.28
N ARG A 245 3.55 13.53 -8.07
CA ARG A 245 4.46 13.01 -7.03
C ARG A 245 5.85 13.64 -7.06
N GLU A 246 6.36 14.05 -8.22
CA GLU A 246 7.65 14.73 -8.35
C GLU A 246 7.63 16.17 -7.81
N LYS A 247 6.43 16.77 -7.65
CA LYS A 247 6.25 18.16 -7.23
C LYS A 247 5.59 18.30 -5.85
N THR A 248 4.73 17.35 -5.47
CA THR A 248 3.96 17.39 -4.23
C THR A 248 3.73 15.97 -3.69
N THR A 249 4.06 15.75 -2.41
CA THR A 249 3.80 14.48 -1.73
C THR A 249 2.31 14.35 -1.38
N MET A 250 1.60 13.43 -2.02
CA MET A 250 0.25 13.03 -1.59
C MET A 250 0.31 12.37 -0.21
N SER A 251 -0.64 12.69 0.67
CA SER A 251 -0.75 12.02 1.98
C SER A 251 -1.09 10.53 1.82
N LYS A 252 -0.73 9.72 2.81
CA LYS A 252 -1.06 8.27 2.82
C LYS A 252 -2.57 8.06 2.76
N GLU A 253 -3.33 8.89 3.47
CA GLU A 253 -4.79 8.93 3.46
C GLU A 253 -5.33 9.15 2.04
N LEU A 254 -4.76 10.11 1.30
CA LEU A 254 -5.20 10.40 -0.06
C LEU A 254 -4.90 9.25 -1.01
N GLN A 255 -3.69 8.68 -0.94
CA GLN A 255 -3.29 7.55 -1.76
C GLN A 255 -4.23 6.35 -1.56
N MET A 256 -4.58 6.03 -0.31
CA MET A 256 -5.56 4.99 -0.02
C MET A 256 -6.94 5.32 -0.57
N LEU A 257 -7.43 6.56 -0.36
CA LEU A 257 -8.75 6.98 -0.82
C LEU A 257 -8.90 6.83 -2.33
N ILE A 258 -7.89 7.24 -3.10
CA ILE A 258 -7.86 7.07 -4.56
C ILE A 258 -7.98 5.59 -4.96
N ILE A 259 -7.24 4.70 -4.28
CA ILE A 259 -7.25 3.26 -4.58
C ILE A 259 -8.61 2.64 -4.26
N ILE A 260 -9.17 2.90 -3.08
CA ILE A 260 -10.45 2.33 -2.66
C ILE A 260 -11.63 2.91 -3.46
N ASP A 261 -11.59 4.19 -3.82
CA ASP A 261 -12.58 4.85 -4.69
C ASP A 261 -12.63 4.15 -6.04
N VAL A 262 -11.48 4.02 -6.71
CA VAL A 262 -11.44 3.34 -8.02
C VAL A 262 -11.84 1.87 -7.91
N TYR A 263 -11.41 1.16 -6.88
CA TYR A 263 -11.77 -0.24 -6.69
C TYR A 263 -13.29 -0.43 -6.50
N SER A 264 -13.90 0.38 -5.61
CA SER A 264 -15.35 0.41 -5.39
C SER A 264 -16.08 0.68 -6.70
N ALA A 265 -15.68 1.73 -7.41
CA ALA A 265 -16.24 2.12 -8.71
C ALA A 265 -16.13 1.04 -9.80
N LEU A 266 -15.07 0.22 -9.80
CA LEU A 266 -14.89 -0.88 -10.75
C LEU A 266 -15.71 -2.13 -10.38
N THR A 267 -15.97 -2.34 -9.09
CA THR A 267 -16.56 -3.59 -8.59
C THR A 267 -18.00 -3.45 -8.10
N LEU A 268 -18.58 -2.24 -8.13
CA LEU A 268 -20.01 -1.99 -8.02
C LEU A 268 -20.69 -1.95 -9.40
N ASP A 269 -21.95 -2.38 -9.44
CA ASP A 269 -22.80 -2.25 -10.62
C ASP A 269 -23.14 -0.78 -10.89
N ARG A 270 -23.08 -0.38 -12.16
CA ARG A 270 -23.51 0.94 -12.64
C ARG A 270 -24.71 0.79 -13.57
N SER A 271 -25.51 1.84 -13.69
CA SER A 271 -26.68 1.85 -14.58
C SER A 271 -26.39 1.45 -16.03
N TYR A 272 -25.15 1.67 -16.50
CA TYR A 272 -24.69 1.35 -17.86
C TYR A 272 -23.62 0.23 -17.93
N ARG A 273 -23.18 -0.33 -16.80
CA ARG A 273 -22.10 -1.33 -16.78
C ARG A 273 -22.19 -2.25 -15.57
N ASN A 274 -22.21 -3.56 -15.82
CA ASN A 274 -22.06 -4.58 -14.79
C ASN A 274 -20.72 -4.44 -14.04
N ALA A 275 -20.70 -4.84 -12.78
CA ALA A 275 -19.52 -4.91 -11.94
C ALA A 275 -18.44 -5.83 -12.53
N PHE A 276 -17.18 -5.41 -12.43
CA PHE A 276 -16.06 -6.31 -12.67
C PHE A 276 -15.84 -7.22 -11.45
N SER A 277 -15.32 -8.43 -11.68
CA SER A 277 -14.81 -9.25 -10.59
C SER A 277 -13.61 -8.57 -9.92
N ALA A 278 -13.38 -8.84 -8.64
CA ALA A 278 -12.23 -8.30 -7.90
C ALA A 278 -10.89 -8.53 -8.62
N SER A 279 -10.64 -9.76 -9.09
CA SER A 279 -9.45 -10.10 -9.85
C SER A 279 -9.32 -9.26 -11.13
N LYS A 280 -10.43 -9.02 -11.85
CA LYS A 280 -10.42 -8.19 -13.06
C LYS A 280 -10.21 -6.71 -12.75
N ALA A 281 -10.85 -6.18 -11.70
CA ALA A 281 -10.69 -4.80 -11.26
C ALA A 281 -9.24 -4.52 -10.84
N LEU A 282 -8.64 -5.40 -10.02
CA LEU A 282 -7.23 -5.29 -9.63
C LEU A 282 -6.29 -5.43 -10.83
N ALA A 283 -6.62 -6.26 -11.83
CA ALA A 283 -5.84 -6.32 -13.08
C ALA A 283 -5.90 -5.02 -13.89
N ILE A 284 -7.05 -4.32 -13.89
CA ILE A 284 -7.19 -3.00 -14.53
C ILE A 284 -6.32 -1.99 -13.77
N MET A 285 -6.43 -1.95 -12.45
CA MET A 285 -5.65 -1.03 -11.62
C MET A 285 -4.14 -1.26 -11.73
N LEU A 286 -3.70 -2.52 -11.83
CA LEU A 286 -2.28 -2.85 -12.06
C LEU A 286 -1.81 -2.50 -13.48
N ASN A 287 -2.69 -2.55 -14.50
CA ASN A 287 -2.36 -2.02 -15.84
C ASN A 287 -2.18 -0.51 -15.84
N GLU A 288 -2.87 0.17 -14.95
CA GLU A 288 -2.84 1.62 -14.79
C GLU A 288 -2.01 2.02 -13.56
N GLN A 289 -0.99 1.22 -13.21
CA GLN A 289 -0.24 1.40 -11.95
C GLN A 289 0.38 2.79 -11.78
N GLU A 290 0.67 3.50 -12.87
CA GLU A 290 1.16 4.88 -12.87
C GLU A 290 0.18 5.89 -12.26
N ASN A 291 -1.09 5.52 -12.13
CA ASN A 291 -2.12 6.34 -11.50
C ASN A 291 -2.01 6.32 -9.96
N TYR A 292 -1.32 5.34 -9.38
CA TYR A 292 -1.34 5.04 -7.95
C TYR A 292 0.05 5.06 -7.33
N ASP A 293 0.08 5.13 -5.99
CA ASP A 293 1.29 4.75 -5.28
C ASP A 293 1.40 3.22 -5.27
N GLU A 294 2.48 2.69 -5.85
CA GLU A 294 2.67 1.24 -6.02
C GLU A 294 2.63 0.49 -4.69
N VAL A 295 3.31 1.04 -3.66
CA VAL A 295 3.39 0.41 -2.34
C VAL A 295 2.00 0.32 -1.73
N MET A 296 1.21 1.39 -1.81
CA MET A 296 -0.16 1.39 -1.31
C MET A 296 -1.09 0.46 -2.10
N LEU A 297 -0.96 0.41 -3.43
CA LEU A 297 -1.75 -0.50 -4.27
C LEU A 297 -1.46 -1.97 -3.91
N TYR A 298 -0.19 -2.31 -3.70
CA TYR A 298 0.23 -3.64 -3.29
C TYR A 298 -0.27 -3.98 -1.89
N HIS A 299 -0.21 -3.03 -0.94
CA HIS A 299 -0.81 -3.20 0.38
C HIS A 299 -2.31 -3.48 0.28
N PHE A 300 -3.05 -2.77 -0.57
CA PHE A 300 -4.47 -3.00 -0.77
C PHE A 300 -4.76 -4.41 -1.33
N ILE A 301 -4.04 -4.84 -2.38
CA ILE A 301 -4.14 -6.19 -2.95
C ILE A 301 -3.85 -7.26 -1.90
N ASN A 302 -2.78 -7.08 -1.12
CA ASN A 302 -2.38 -7.99 -0.04
C ASN A 302 -3.38 -8.03 1.12
N THR A 303 -4.16 -6.96 1.29
CA THR A 303 -5.19 -6.85 2.34
C THR A 303 -6.47 -7.57 1.90
N ILE A 304 -6.86 -7.45 0.63
CA ILE A 304 -7.99 -8.18 0.05
C ILE A 304 -7.67 -9.66 -0.16
N LYS A 305 -6.40 -10.02 -0.42
CA LYS A 305 -5.94 -11.38 -0.74
C LYS A 305 -6.54 -11.94 -2.03
N VAL A 306 -6.85 -11.07 -2.99
CA VAL A 306 -7.23 -11.46 -4.35
C VAL A 306 -6.13 -11.01 -5.29
N TYR A 307 -5.51 -11.97 -5.98
CA TYR A 307 -4.34 -11.72 -6.82
C TYR A 307 -4.70 -11.99 -8.28
N PRO A 308 -4.61 -11.00 -9.18
CA PRO A 308 -4.92 -11.21 -10.59
C PRO A 308 -4.06 -12.29 -11.25
N LYS A 309 -4.57 -12.88 -12.34
CA LYS A 309 -3.78 -13.77 -13.20
C LYS A 309 -2.47 -13.07 -13.62
N LYS A 310 -1.39 -13.85 -13.72
CA LYS A 310 0.00 -13.43 -13.98
C LYS A 310 0.68 -12.67 -12.82
N SER A 311 0.07 -12.56 -11.66
CA SER A 311 0.76 -12.06 -10.46
C SER A 311 1.90 -13.00 -10.09
N LEU A 312 3.09 -12.46 -9.84
CA LEU A 312 4.17 -13.14 -9.14
C LEU A 312 3.94 -12.91 -7.64
N VAL A 313 3.87 -14.00 -6.89
CA VAL A 313 3.51 -13.98 -5.47
C VAL A 313 4.51 -14.79 -4.65
N ARG A 314 4.68 -14.39 -3.39
CA ARG A 314 5.44 -15.12 -2.38
C ARG A 314 4.49 -15.98 -1.58
N LEU A 315 4.83 -17.25 -1.36
CA LEU A 315 4.11 -18.12 -0.45
C LEU A 315 4.61 -17.97 0.99
N ASN A 316 3.84 -18.44 1.96
CA ASN A 316 4.27 -18.53 3.36
C ASN A 316 5.45 -19.49 3.57
N THR A 317 5.75 -20.34 2.58
CA THR A 317 6.94 -21.21 2.55
C THR A 317 8.20 -20.50 2.06
N GLY A 318 8.11 -19.22 1.67
CA GLY A 318 9.21 -18.47 1.04
C GLY A 318 9.30 -18.63 -0.47
N GLU A 319 8.68 -19.68 -1.03
CA GLU A 319 8.70 -19.98 -2.46
C GLU A 319 7.95 -18.94 -3.30
N LEU A 320 8.43 -18.72 -4.52
CA LEU A 320 7.73 -17.92 -5.53
C LEU A 320 6.77 -18.78 -6.35
N ALA A 321 5.64 -18.17 -6.71
CA ALA A 321 4.67 -18.78 -7.62
C ALA A 321 4.01 -17.75 -8.53
N TYR A 322 3.59 -18.17 -9.72
CA TYR A 322 2.74 -17.39 -10.60
C TYR A 322 1.28 -17.75 -10.37
N VAL A 323 0.40 -16.75 -10.29
CA VAL A 323 -1.04 -16.96 -10.33
C VAL A 323 -1.47 -17.31 -11.75
N MET A 324 -1.87 -18.56 -11.96
CA MET A 324 -2.26 -19.12 -13.26
C MET A 324 -3.73 -18.86 -13.56
N ASP A 325 -4.58 -18.95 -12.53
CA ASP A 325 -6.00 -18.69 -12.67
C ASP A 325 -6.68 -18.28 -11.36
N VAL A 326 -7.79 -17.56 -11.47
CA VAL A 326 -8.59 -17.07 -10.33
C VAL A 326 -10.06 -17.40 -10.57
N ARG A 327 -10.57 -18.38 -9.82
CA ARG A 327 -11.97 -18.79 -9.93
C ARG A 327 -12.88 -17.72 -9.32
N LYS A 328 -14.00 -17.44 -10.01
CA LYS A 328 -14.94 -16.39 -9.61
C LYS A 328 -15.58 -16.70 -8.24
N GLU A 329 -15.79 -17.97 -7.94
CA GLU A 329 -16.47 -18.47 -6.75
C GLU A 329 -15.57 -18.38 -5.50
N LEU A 330 -14.25 -18.51 -5.69
CA LEU A 330 -13.23 -18.60 -4.64
C LEU A 330 -11.98 -17.78 -5.02
N PRO A 331 -12.08 -16.44 -5.10
CA PRO A 331 -11.01 -15.61 -5.64
C PRO A 331 -9.75 -15.53 -4.75
N THR A 332 -9.86 -15.94 -3.48
CA THR A 332 -8.72 -16.03 -2.55
C THR A 332 -7.97 -17.36 -2.63
N LEU A 333 -8.54 -18.37 -3.33
CA LEU A 333 -7.94 -19.69 -3.52
C LEU A 333 -7.59 -19.89 -4.99
N CYS A 334 -6.64 -19.10 -5.46
CA CYS A 334 -6.19 -19.13 -6.85
C CYS A 334 -5.40 -20.42 -7.19
N ILE A 335 -5.35 -20.73 -8.48
CA ILE A 335 -4.46 -21.76 -9.02
C ILE A 335 -3.10 -21.10 -9.22
N ILE A 336 -2.07 -21.68 -8.62
CA ILE A 336 -0.70 -21.18 -8.68
C ILE A 336 0.22 -22.21 -9.30
N LYS A 337 1.28 -21.74 -9.97
CA LYS A 337 2.38 -22.56 -10.47
C LYS A 337 3.67 -22.10 -9.81
N LYS A 338 4.32 -22.96 -9.03
CA LYS A 338 5.61 -22.65 -8.40
C LYS A 338 6.68 -22.40 -9.46
N THR A 339 7.59 -21.48 -9.20
CA THR A 339 8.66 -21.14 -10.15
C THR A 339 9.76 -22.19 -10.18
N LYS A 340 9.96 -22.96 -9.09
CA LYS A 340 11.08 -23.89 -8.92
C LYS A 340 10.86 -25.23 -9.61
N ASP A 341 9.81 -25.94 -9.21
CA ASP A 341 9.49 -27.30 -9.63
C ASP A 341 8.34 -27.36 -10.65
N GLU A 342 7.85 -26.18 -11.07
CA GLU A 342 6.73 -26.03 -11.98
C GLU A 342 5.43 -26.70 -11.53
N THR A 343 5.33 -27.06 -10.25
CA THR A 343 4.12 -27.68 -9.71
C THR A 343 2.96 -26.70 -9.73
N GLU A 344 1.86 -27.12 -10.33
CA GLU A 344 0.63 -26.35 -10.42
C GLU A 344 -0.43 -26.97 -9.50
N PHE A 345 -0.98 -26.15 -8.60
CA PHE A 345 -2.04 -26.58 -7.69
C PHE A 345 -2.91 -25.39 -7.27
N MET A 346 -4.12 -25.71 -6.82
CA MET A 346 -4.99 -24.74 -6.18
C MET A 346 -4.60 -24.56 -4.72
N LEU A 347 -4.53 -23.31 -4.25
CA LEU A 347 -4.27 -23.05 -2.83
C LEU A 347 -5.27 -23.82 -1.93
N PRO A 348 -4.77 -24.53 -0.92
CA PRO A 348 -5.61 -25.40 -0.10
C PRO A 348 -6.52 -24.60 0.82
N VAL A 349 -7.72 -25.15 1.07
CA VAL A 349 -8.76 -24.49 1.89
C VAL A 349 -8.33 -24.35 3.36
N ASP A 350 -7.49 -25.27 3.85
CA ASP A 350 -6.96 -25.28 5.21
C ASP A 350 -5.88 -24.21 5.47
N LYS A 351 -5.48 -23.46 4.44
CA LYS A 351 -4.42 -22.44 4.48
C LYS A 351 -3.06 -22.96 4.95
N SER A 352 -2.78 -24.25 4.81
CA SER A 352 -1.44 -24.82 5.02
C SER A 352 -0.39 -24.14 4.14
N ILE A 353 -0.77 -23.83 2.89
CA ILE A 353 -0.03 -22.98 1.96
C ILE A 353 -0.91 -21.78 1.61
N TYR A 354 -0.36 -20.57 1.72
CA TYR A 354 -1.05 -19.34 1.37
C TYR A 354 -0.08 -18.29 0.79
N ILE A 355 -0.64 -17.33 0.05
CA ILE A 355 0.14 -16.20 -0.46
C ILE A 355 0.41 -15.21 0.67
N SER A 356 1.69 -15.04 1.01
CA SER A 356 2.13 -14.06 1.98
C SER A 356 1.95 -12.64 1.42
N HIS A 357 2.48 -12.37 0.22
CA HIS A 357 2.32 -11.09 -0.47
C HIS A 357 2.51 -11.17 -2.00
N LEU A 358 1.96 -10.17 -2.69
CA LEU A 358 2.25 -9.85 -4.09
C LEU A 358 3.68 -9.32 -4.20
N VAL A 359 4.44 -9.90 -5.13
CA VAL A 359 5.83 -9.54 -5.43
C VAL A 359 5.88 -8.61 -6.64
N ALA A 360 5.22 -9.00 -7.73
CA ALA A 360 5.18 -8.22 -8.96
C ALA A 360 3.99 -8.60 -9.84
N TRP A 361 3.72 -7.78 -10.86
CA TRP A 361 2.72 -8.07 -11.87
C TRP A 361 3.25 -7.84 -13.30
N LYS A 362 2.95 -8.80 -14.18
CA LYS A 362 3.70 -9.12 -15.41
C LYS A 362 3.41 -8.17 -16.60
N ASN A 363 3.47 -6.84 -16.46
CA ASN A 363 3.21 -5.99 -17.63
C ASN A 363 3.81 -4.56 -17.68
N ASP A 364 4.94 -4.31 -17.05
CA ASP A 364 5.71 -3.07 -17.32
C ASP A 364 7.20 -3.41 -17.35
N ASP A 365 7.95 -2.87 -18.32
CA ASP A 365 9.42 -2.99 -18.40
C ASP A 365 10.08 -2.53 -17.08
N ARG A 366 9.42 -1.62 -16.34
CA ARG A 366 9.83 -1.20 -14.99
C ARG A 366 9.79 -2.33 -13.95
N SER A 367 8.90 -3.31 -14.11
CA SER A 367 8.78 -4.47 -13.23
C SER A 367 9.75 -5.58 -13.62
N GLN A 368 10.36 -5.57 -14.81
CA GLN A 368 11.22 -6.66 -15.25
C GLN A 368 12.45 -6.77 -14.35
N LYS A 369 13.17 -5.67 -14.08
CA LYS A 369 14.30 -5.69 -13.14
C LYS A 369 13.88 -6.14 -11.74
N LYS A 370 12.68 -5.77 -11.27
CA LYS A 370 12.14 -6.25 -9.99
C LYS A 370 11.84 -7.74 -10.02
N ILE A 371 11.31 -8.27 -11.11
CA ILE A 371 11.06 -9.70 -11.29
C ILE A 371 12.38 -10.48 -11.36
N GLU A 372 13.35 -10.00 -12.14
CA GLU A 372 14.69 -10.58 -12.22
C GLU A 372 15.40 -10.54 -10.87
N TRP A 373 15.25 -9.46 -10.11
CA TRP A 373 15.77 -9.32 -8.74
C TRP A 373 15.21 -10.40 -7.82
N GLU A 374 13.91 -10.63 -7.91
CA GLU A 374 13.23 -11.60 -7.06
C GLU A 374 13.55 -13.03 -7.45
N HIS A 375 13.69 -13.33 -8.74
CA HIS A 375 14.19 -14.62 -9.20
C HIS A 375 15.66 -14.83 -8.84
N PHE A 376 16.48 -13.79 -8.91
CA PHE A 376 17.87 -13.82 -8.47
C PHE A 376 17.95 -14.18 -6.98
N LEU A 377 17.29 -13.42 -6.10
CA LEU A 377 17.27 -13.69 -4.65
C LEU A 377 16.73 -15.09 -4.33
N ASN A 378 15.68 -15.51 -5.02
CA ASN A 378 15.11 -16.84 -4.82
C ASN A 378 16.08 -17.94 -5.27
N SER A 379 16.77 -17.77 -6.40
CA SER A 379 17.78 -18.71 -6.89
C SER A 379 19.00 -18.78 -5.97
N VAL A 380 19.37 -17.64 -5.38
CA VAL A 380 20.40 -17.52 -4.35
C VAL A 380 20.04 -18.35 -3.11
N ILE A 381 18.86 -18.13 -2.54
CA ILE A 381 18.42 -18.78 -1.28
C ILE A 381 18.28 -20.30 -1.45
N TYR A 382 17.90 -20.76 -2.64
CA TYR A 382 17.56 -22.16 -2.90
C TYR A 382 18.60 -22.92 -3.75
N GLU A 383 19.84 -22.43 -3.78
CA GLU A 383 21.03 -23.05 -4.41
C GLU A 383 20.92 -23.38 -5.91
N ASP A 384 20.24 -22.54 -6.69
CA ASP A 384 20.24 -22.68 -8.15
C ASP A 384 21.27 -21.71 -8.76
N GLU A 385 22.55 -22.06 -8.69
CA GLU A 385 23.67 -21.21 -9.13
C GLU A 385 23.53 -20.77 -10.59
N SER A 386 23.09 -21.68 -11.47
CA SER A 386 22.90 -21.39 -12.89
C SER A 386 21.79 -20.36 -13.12
N LYS A 387 20.64 -20.50 -12.44
CA LYS A 387 19.58 -19.50 -12.50
C LYS A 387 19.96 -18.19 -11.82
N ALA A 388 20.65 -18.26 -10.68
CA ALA A 388 21.14 -17.07 -9.98
C ALA A 388 22.03 -16.24 -10.91
N LEU A 389 22.99 -16.89 -11.58
CA LEU A 389 23.85 -16.22 -12.56
C LEU A 389 23.06 -15.69 -13.76
N TYR A 390 22.13 -16.47 -14.31
CA TYR A 390 21.27 -16.01 -15.41
C TYR A 390 20.50 -14.73 -15.06
N HIS A 391 19.80 -14.70 -13.92
CA HIS A 391 19.03 -13.55 -13.47
C HIS A 391 19.94 -12.36 -13.12
N PHE A 392 21.11 -12.62 -12.53
CA PHE A 392 22.10 -11.58 -12.26
C PHE A 392 22.61 -10.90 -13.54
N ASN A 393 22.85 -11.67 -14.61
CA ASN A 393 23.22 -11.12 -15.92
C ASN A 393 22.15 -10.18 -16.51
N GLN A 394 20.87 -10.44 -16.24
CA GLN A 394 19.79 -9.54 -16.66
C GLN A 394 19.76 -8.25 -15.82
N LEU A 395 20.17 -8.32 -14.55
CA LEU A 395 20.17 -7.19 -13.61
C LEU A 395 21.32 -6.22 -13.86
N GLU A 396 22.52 -6.76 -14.10
CA GLU A 396 23.74 -5.97 -14.27
C GLU A 396 23.79 -5.18 -15.58
N ASP A 397 22.91 -5.49 -16.55
CA ASP A 397 22.92 -4.81 -17.83
C ASP A 397 22.71 -3.29 -17.67
N GLY A 398 23.61 -2.53 -18.30
CA GLY A 398 23.72 -1.08 -18.21
C GLY A 398 24.39 -0.52 -16.94
N TYR A 399 24.83 -1.36 -15.99
CA TYR A 399 25.55 -0.90 -14.80
C TYR A 399 27.05 -0.68 -15.06
N ARG A 400 27.60 0.32 -14.38
CA ARG A 400 29.06 0.43 -14.20
C ARG A 400 29.51 -0.62 -13.18
N ILE A 401 30.70 -1.20 -13.34
CA ILE A 401 31.19 -2.31 -12.48
C ILE A 401 31.14 -1.94 -10.99
N GLU A 402 31.56 -0.74 -10.62
CA GLU A 402 31.51 -0.27 -9.23
C GLU A 402 30.07 -0.14 -8.68
N LYS A 403 29.11 0.11 -9.57
CA LYS A 403 27.69 0.17 -9.21
C LYS A 403 27.07 -1.22 -9.06
N ILE A 404 27.61 -2.25 -9.71
CA ILE A 404 27.17 -3.64 -9.52
C ILE A 404 27.39 -4.06 -8.06
N TYR A 405 28.54 -3.73 -7.47
CA TYR A 405 28.81 -4.07 -6.06
C TYR A 405 27.92 -3.32 -5.07
N THR A 406 27.68 -2.02 -5.30
CA THR A 406 26.95 -1.16 -4.36
C THR A 406 25.44 -1.18 -4.55
N ASP A 407 24.95 -1.44 -5.77
CA ASP A 407 23.53 -1.39 -6.10
C ASP A 407 22.92 -2.78 -6.37
N LEU A 408 23.73 -3.86 -6.47
CA LEU A 408 23.24 -5.25 -6.61
C LEU A 408 23.76 -6.19 -5.51
N PHE A 409 25.07 -6.39 -5.36
CA PHE A 409 25.60 -7.36 -4.39
C PHE A 409 25.32 -6.97 -2.93
N GLU A 410 25.58 -5.71 -2.55
CA GLU A 410 25.30 -5.23 -1.20
C GLU A 410 23.80 -5.25 -0.85
N PRO A 411 22.87 -4.79 -1.70
CA PRO A 411 21.44 -4.95 -1.45
C PRO A 411 20.99 -6.42 -1.39
N ALA A 412 21.58 -7.31 -2.17
CA ALA A 412 21.23 -8.74 -2.15
C ALA A 412 21.65 -9.39 -0.82
N LEU A 413 22.87 -9.07 -0.36
CA LEU A 413 23.35 -9.46 0.96
C LEU A 413 22.39 -8.97 2.06
N HIS A 414 21.94 -7.72 1.99
CA HIS A 414 21.00 -7.16 2.97
C HIS A 414 19.64 -7.88 2.97
N GLU A 415 19.06 -8.11 1.79
CA GLU A 415 17.74 -8.74 1.67
C GLU A 415 17.75 -10.20 2.14
N VAL A 416 18.78 -10.99 1.84
CA VAL A 416 18.87 -12.38 2.34
C VAL A 416 18.89 -12.41 3.87
N HIS A 417 19.65 -11.53 4.52
CA HIS A 417 19.64 -11.42 5.99
C HIS A 417 18.31 -10.91 6.54
N LYS A 418 17.66 -9.97 5.86
CA LYS A 418 16.34 -9.46 6.24
C LYS A 418 15.29 -10.57 6.24
N LEU A 419 15.31 -11.43 5.23
CA LEU A 419 14.41 -12.59 5.16
C LEU A 419 14.59 -13.56 6.34
N GLU A 420 15.83 -13.76 6.82
CA GLU A 420 16.08 -14.58 8.02
C GLU A 420 15.55 -13.90 9.29
N ARG A 421 15.81 -12.59 9.47
CA ARG A 421 15.29 -11.82 10.61
C ARG A 421 13.76 -11.83 10.68
N GLU A 422 13.12 -11.79 9.53
CA GLU A 422 11.66 -11.87 9.38
C GLU A 422 11.12 -13.31 9.46
N LYS A 423 12.00 -14.31 9.67
CA LYS A 423 11.69 -15.74 9.75
C LYS A 423 11.02 -16.29 8.47
N GLN A 424 11.27 -15.67 7.32
CA GLN A 424 10.82 -16.16 6.03
C GLN A 424 11.73 -17.28 5.51
N ILE A 425 13.00 -17.26 5.91
CA ILE A 425 13.98 -18.33 5.66
C ILE A 425 14.66 -18.71 6.98
N ASN A 426 15.21 -19.92 7.06
CA ASN A 426 15.95 -20.43 8.21
C ASN A 426 17.47 -20.21 8.08
N LYS A 427 18.24 -20.52 9.14
CA LYS A 427 19.70 -20.32 9.15
C LYS A 427 20.46 -21.14 8.11
N ALA A 428 19.98 -22.33 7.74
CA ALA A 428 20.61 -23.14 6.70
C ALA A 428 20.39 -22.52 5.32
N GLU A 429 19.18 -22.03 5.05
CA GLU A 429 18.84 -21.28 3.83
C GLU A 429 19.63 -19.97 3.73
N LEU A 430 19.83 -19.25 4.84
CA LEU A 430 20.75 -18.10 4.89
C LEU A 430 22.17 -18.52 4.48
N HIS A 431 22.71 -19.60 5.04
CA HIS A 431 24.05 -20.08 4.71
C HIS A 431 24.19 -20.47 3.22
N ILE A 432 23.18 -21.14 2.67
CA ILE A 432 23.09 -21.47 1.24
C ILE A 432 23.07 -20.19 0.39
N GLY A 433 22.23 -19.23 0.76
CA GLY A 433 22.13 -17.93 0.09
C GLY A 433 23.47 -17.21 0.05
N MET A 434 24.14 -17.13 1.19
CA MET A 434 25.47 -16.51 1.31
C MET A 434 26.51 -17.21 0.44
N THR A 435 26.50 -18.54 0.43
CA THR A 435 27.41 -19.34 -0.40
C THR A 435 27.15 -19.13 -1.89
N THR A 436 25.88 -19.07 -2.31
CA THR A 436 25.50 -18.86 -3.71
C THR A 436 25.86 -17.45 -4.18
N LEU A 437 25.64 -16.42 -3.34
CA LEU A 437 26.09 -15.05 -3.63
C LEU A 437 27.61 -14.97 -3.83
N LEU A 438 28.39 -15.63 -2.96
CA LEU A 438 29.85 -15.72 -3.10
C LEU A 438 30.25 -16.35 -4.44
N LYS A 439 29.58 -17.43 -4.85
CA LYS A 439 29.86 -18.09 -6.14
C LYS A 439 29.56 -17.17 -7.32
N VAL A 440 28.40 -16.51 -7.34
CA VAL A 440 28.04 -15.53 -8.39
C VAL A 440 29.06 -14.40 -8.45
N MET A 441 29.44 -13.85 -7.30
CA MET A 441 30.46 -12.79 -7.22
C MET A 441 31.82 -13.26 -7.72
N ASN A 442 32.28 -14.46 -7.34
CA ASN A 442 33.54 -15.01 -7.82
C ASN A 442 33.52 -15.22 -9.34
N TYR A 443 32.43 -15.72 -9.91
CA TYR A 443 32.28 -15.85 -11.36
C TYR A 443 32.41 -14.49 -12.04
N LYS A 444 31.70 -13.48 -11.53
CA LYS A 444 31.72 -12.12 -12.05
C LYS A 444 33.04 -11.39 -11.87
N ARG A 445 33.79 -11.67 -10.80
CA ARG A 445 35.15 -11.16 -10.59
C ARG A 445 36.06 -11.51 -11.76
N TYR A 446 35.97 -12.73 -12.29
CA TYR A 446 36.75 -13.12 -13.47
C TYR A 446 36.33 -12.36 -14.72
N GLU A 447 35.02 -12.15 -14.94
CA GLU A 447 34.52 -11.37 -16.10
C GLU A 447 34.89 -9.87 -16.02
N TYR A 448 34.94 -9.31 -14.81
CA TYR A 448 35.26 -7.90 -14.57
C TYR A 448 36.74 -7.61 -14.46
N SER A 449 37.58 -8.65 -14.39
CA SER A 449 39.03 -8.48 -14.34
C SER A 449 39.50 -7.77 -15.60
N ARG A 450 39.96 -6.53 -15.45
CA ARG A 450 40.52 -5.71 -16.54
C ARG A 450 42.03 -5.60 -16.36
N ASP A 451 42.77 -5.88 -17.42
CA ASP A 451 44.24 -5.82 -17.42
C ASP A 451 44.82 -4.40 -17.30
N GLN A 452 44.00 -3.34 -17.36
CA GLN A 452 44.48 -1.96 -17.39
C GLN A 452 43.56 -0.99 -16.63
N LEU A 453 43.78 -0.85 -15.32
CA LEU A 453 43.27 0.27 -14.53
C LEU A 453 44.44 1.15 -14.08
N ASN A 454 44.23 2.46 -14.07
CA ASN A 454 45.22 3.38 -13.49
C ASN A 454 45.31 3.11 -11.99
N PHE A 455 46.51 2.76 -11.52
CA PHE A 455 46.77 2.53 -10.11
C PHE A 455 46.52 3.81 -9.30
N LYS A 456 45.64 3.73 -8.30
CA LYS A 456 45.25 4.86 -7.44
C LYS A 456 45.85 4.80 -6.03
N GLY A 457 46.30 3.62 -5.61
CA GLY A 457 46.84 3.41 -4.27
C GLY A 457 46.59 2.00 -3.75
N THR A 458 46.95 1.78 -2.50
CA THR A 458 46.84 0.53 -1.77
C THR A 458 45.84 0.66 -0.61
N VAL A 459 45.01 -0.35 -0.42
CA VAL A 459 44.05 -0.41 0.69
C VAL A 459 44.23 -1.72 1.45
N LEU A 460 44.35 -1.65 2.76
CA LEU A 460 44.27 -2.82 3.64
C LEU A 460 42.86 -2.90 4.24
N VAL A 461 42.14 -3.96 3.91
CA VAL A 461 40.82 -4.26 4.45
C VAL A 461 40.98 -5.27 5.59
N ILE A 462 40.55 -4.90 6.79
CA ILE A 462 40.63 -5.74 7.99
C ILE A 462 39.21 -6.11 8.41
N GLY A 463 38.86 -7.39 8.26
CA GLY A 463 37.60 -7.94 8.76
C GLY A 463 37.74 -8.46 10.19
N VAL A 464 36.86 -8.01 11.08
CA VAL A 464 36.84 -8.40 12.49
C VAL A 464 35.50 -9.01 12.84
N GLY A 465 35.45 -10.32 13.02
CA GLY A 465 34.23 -11.00 13.46
C GLY A 465 33.90 -12.30 12.73
N ASN A 466 32.63 -12.44 12.37
CA ASN A 466 32.03 -13.70 11.90
C ASN A 466 32.02 -13.81 10.35
N ASN A 467 31.35 -14.83 9.82
CA ASN A 467 31.25 -15.08 8.38
C ASN A 467 30.55 -13.96 7.56
N GLU A 468 29.74 -13.11 8.21
CA GLU A 468 29.04 -11.99 7.53
C GLU A 468 30.04 -10.92 7.08
N VAL A 469 31.05 -10.68 7.93
CA VAL A 469 32.19 -9.80 7.66
C VAL A 469 32.94 -10.25 6.39
N MET A 470 33.03 -11.56 6.14
CA MET A 470 33.76 -12.09 4.97
C MET A 470 33.14 -11.69 3.64
N MET A 471 31.81 -11.74 3.54
CA MET A 471 31.12 -11.27 2.34
C MET A 471 31.38 -9.79 2.10
N LYS A 472 31.37 -8.99 3.17
CA LYS A 472 31.63 -7.55 3.08
C LYS A 472 33.08 -7.25 2.66
N ILE A 473 34.07 -8.02 3.13
CA ILE A 473 35.47 -7.94 2.67
C ILE A 473 35.54 -8.21 1.17
N HIS A 474 34.91 -9.28 0.67
CA HIS A 474 34.95 -9.62 -0.75
C HIS A 474 34.31 -8.54 -1.63
N ILE A 475 33.12 -8.03 -1.25
CA ILE A 475 32.46 -6.93 -1.96
C ILE A 475 33.38 -5.70 -1.99
N LEU A 476 33.98 -5.34 -0.86
CA LEU A 476 34.88 -4.20 -0.76
C LEU A 476 36.14 -4.39 -1.61
N THR A 477 36.74 -5.58 -1.57
CA THR A 477 37.94 -5.95 -2.34
C THR A 477 37.70 -5.75 -3.82
N ASP A 478 36.59 -6.28 -4.32
CA ASP A 478 36.28 -6.26 -5.75
C ASP A 478 35.84 -4.87 -6.21
N LEU A 479 35.07 -4.16 -5.39
CA LEU A 479 34.70 -2.76 -5.62
C LEU A 479 35.94 -1.87 -5.75
N LEU A 480 36.85 -1.94 -4.77
CA LEU A 480 38.06 -1.13 -4.75
C LEU A 480 39.02 -1.48 -5.88
N SER A 481 39.16 -2.78 -6.17
CA SER A 481 39.97 -3.27 -7.29
C SER A 481 39.40 -2.79 -8.62
N SER A 482 38.06 -2.79 -8.79
CA SER A 482 37.39 -2.32 -10.01
C SER A 482 37.59 -0.84 -10.31
N ILE A 483 37.96 -0.04 -9.30
CA ILE A 483 38.22 1.39 -9.43
C ILE A 483 39.72 1.74 -9.38
N GLY A 484 40.62 0.75 -9.37
CA GLY A 484 42.07 0.93 -9.54
C GLY A 484 42.90 0.92 -8.25
N PHE A 485 42.37 0.46 -7.11
CA PHE A 485 43.17 0.23 -5.91
C PHE A 485 43.72 -1.19 -5.87
N ARG A 486 44.93 -1.35 -5.34
CA ARG A 486 45.44 -2.68 -4.94
C ARG A 486 44.95 -2.96 -3.52
N VAL A 487 44.22 -4.04 -3.33
CA VAL A 487 43.61 -4.38 -2.04
C VAL A 487 44.34 -5.55 -1.40
N PHE A 488 44.63 -5.40 -0.11
CA PHE A 488 45.13 -6.45 0.77
C PHE A 488 44.05 -6.77 1.79
N ASN A 489 43.80 -8.06 2.03
CA ASN A 489 42.77 -8.50 2.97
C ASN A 489 43.41 -9.16 4.18
N MET A 490 42.87 -8.86 5.35
CA MET A 490 43.27 -9.45 6.62
C MET A 490 42.02 -9.81 7.41
N GLU A 491 42.01 -11.00 8.00
CA GLU A 491 40.87 -11.55 8.73
C GLU A 491 41.29 -11.87 10.16
N THR A 492 40.44 -11.51 11.12
CA THR A 492 40.71 -11.74 12.53
C THR A 492 39.43 -11.87 13.34
N GLN A 493 39.43 -12.72 14.38
CA GLN A 493 38.32 -12.77 15.34
C GLN A 493 38.39 -11.63 16.36
N ASP A 494 39.60 -11.13 16.63
CA ASP A 494 39.86 -10.01 17.53
C ASP A 494 41.22 -9.37 17.18
N LEU A 495 41.20 -8.06 16.91
CA LEU A 495 42.39 -7.28 16.60
C LEU A 495 43.40 -7.21 17.73
N GLN A 496 42.98 -7.40 18.99
CA GLN A 496 43.93 -7.36 20.11
C GLN A 496 44.74 -8.65 20.23
N SER A 497 44.16 -9.80 19.89
CA SER A 497 44.76 -11.11 20.13
C SER A 497 45.37 -11.77 18.88
N SER A 498 44.92 -11.40 17.67
CA SER A 498 45.25 -12.17 16.46
C SER A 498 46.38 -11.61 15.60
N LEU A 499 46.79 -10.35 15.79
CA LEU A 499 47.97 -9.75 15.16
C LEU A 499 48.67 -8.78 16.13
N PRO A 500 49.96 -8.98 16.46
CA PRO A 500 50.74 -8.00 17.20
C PRO A 500 50.75 -6.65 16.48
N LYS A 501 50.52 -5.57 17.21
CA LYS A 501 50.42 -4.19 16.69
C LYS A 501 51.64 -3.82 15.83
N GLU A 502 52.83 -4.22 16.27
CA GLU A 502 54.10 -3.94 15.62
C GLU A 502 54.18 -4.59 14.24
N GLU A 503 53.66 -5.80 14.08
CA GLU A 503 53.60 -6.51 12.80
C GLU A 503 52.62 -5.85 11.84
N LEU A 504 51.46 -5.39 12.32
CA LEU A 504 50.49 -4.68 11.49
C LEU A 504 51.04 -3.34 10.97
N ILE A 505 51.75 -2.58 11.82
CA ILE A 505 52.41 -1.33 11.39
C ILE A 505 53.52 -1.61 10.39
N GLN A 506 54.33 -2.64 10.64
CA GLN A 506 55.40 -3.01 9.71
C GLN A 506 54.81 -3.44 8.36
N TYR A 507 53.73 -4.24 8.36
CA TYR A 507 53.00 -4.62 7.15
C TYR A 507 52.47 -3.41 6.38
N ILE A 508 51.86 -2.44 7.08
CA ILE A 508 51.37 -1.21 6.46
C ILE A 508 52.49 -0.42 5.77
N LYS A 509 53.68 -0.37 6.39
CA LYS A 509 54.85 0.31 5.83
C LYS A 509 55.46 -0.46 4.66
N ASP A 510 55.66 -1.77 4.80
CA ASP A 510 56.29 -2.63 3.81
C ASP A 510 55.49 -2.70 2.49
N TRP A 511 54.16 -2.67 2.60
CA TRP A 511 53.26 -2.70 1.44
C TRP A 511 52.75 -1.33 1.01
N GLU A 512 53.34 -0.26 1.57
CA GLU A 512 53.00 1.14 1.29
C GLU A 512 51.49 1.40 1.35
N ILE A 513 50.80 0.94 2.40
CA ILE A 513 49.33 1.04 2.53
C ILE A 513 48.88 2.49 2.75
N TYR A 514 48.06 3.00 1.83
CA TYR A 514 47.55 4.38 1.88
C TYR A 514 46.29 4.51 2.74
N HIS A 515 45.44 3.49 2.71
CA HIS A 515 44.19 3.46 3.45
C HIS A 515 44.02 2.14 4.21
N VAL A 516 43.59 2.21 5.46
CA VAL A 516 43.15 1.06 6.25
C VAL A 516 41.63 1.14 6.42
N ALA A 517 40.92 0.10 6.00
CA ALA A 517 39.47 -0.01 6.13
C ALA A 517 39.14 -1.16 7.09
N LEU A 518 38.59 -0.85 8.25
CA LEU A 518 38.17 -1.83 9.25
C LEU A 518 36.68 -2.11 9.10
N THR A 519 36.30 -3.37 8.90
CA THR A 519 34.90 -3.80 8.81
C THR A 519 34.55 -4.76 9.94
N ALA A 520 33.55 -4.37 10.74
CA ALA A 520 33.10 -5.13 11.92
C ALA A 520 31.72 -4.65 12.39
N THR A 521 31.12 -5.40 13.34
CA THR A 521 30.00 -4.87 14.13
C THR A 521 30.47 -3.72 15.03
N ARG A 522 29.56 -2.82 15.41
CA ARG A 522 29.87 -1.72 16.33
C ARG A 522 30.26 -2.18 17.73
N GLN A 523 29.71 -3.31 18.19
CA GLN A 523 30.13 -3.93 19.44
C GLN A 523 31.60 -4.39 19.37
N THR A 524 31.97 -5.05 18.28
CA THR A 524 33.36 -5.47 18.02
C THR A 524 34.28 -4.26 17.85
N CYS A 525 33.83 -3.16 17.23
CA CYS A 525 34.65 -1.96 17.05
C CYS A 525 35.11 -1.32 18.38
N HIS A 526 34.29 -1.36 19.44
CA HIS A 526 34.66 -0.76 20.71
C HIS A 526 35.91 -1.40 21.33
N SER A 527 36.13 -2.70 21.11
CA SER A 527 37.35 -3.36 21.59
C SER A 527 38.60 -2.95 20.80
N THR A 528 38.46 -2.38 19.60
CA THR A 528 39.57 -2.05 18.70
C THR A 528 40.01 -0.58 18.76
N LEU A 529 39.20 0.30 19.39
CA LEU A 529 39.47 1.76 19.47
C LEU A 529 40.86 2.12 20.02
N LYS A 530 41.33 1.40 21.06
CA LYS A 530 42.68 1.62 21.62
C LYS A 530 43.79 1.29 20.63
N THR A 531 43.59 0.24 19.82
CA THR A 531 44.52 -0.19 18.78
C THR A 531 44.54 0.82 17.65
N VAL A 532 43.36 1.25 17.18
CA VAL A 532 43.21 2.25 16.11
C VAL A 532 43.84 3.59 16.49
N LYS A 533 43.62 4.08 17.72
CA LYS A 533 44.24 5.30 18.23
C LYS A 533 45.77 5.25 18.09
N LYS A 534 46.38 4.17 18.59
CA LYS A 534 47.83 3.99 18.54
C LYS A 534 48.34 3.78 17.12
N LEU A 535 47.58 3.08 16.28
CA LEU A 535 47.91 2.89 14.87
C LEU A 535 48.08 4.27 14.19
N LYS A 536 47.12 5.18 14.38
CA LYS A 536 47.21 6.54 13.83
C LYS A 536 48.39 7.37 14.32
N GLU A 537 48.83 7.16 15.57
CA GLU A 537 50.02 7.83 16.10
C GLU A 537 51.29 7.40 15.35
N ASP A 538 51.36 6.12 14.92
CA ASP A 538 52.55 5.53 14.29
C ASP A 538 52.56 5.57 12.74
N ILE A 539 51.40 5.78 12.10
CA ILE A 539 51.22 5.90 10.65
C ILE A 539 50.37 7.13 10.27
N PRO A 540 50.84 8.36 10.56
CA PRO A 540 50.04 9.58 10.42
C PRO A 540 49.59 9.91 8.99
N ASN A 541 50.25 9.34 7.97
CA ASN A 541 49.95 9.56 6.56
C ASN A 541 48.97 8.52 5.97
N THR A 542 48.57 7.53 6.75
CA THR A 542 47.62 6.49 6.34
C THR A 542 46.25 6.81 6.93
N THR A 543 45.22 6.92 6.09
CA THR A 543 43.86 7.15 6.60
C THR A 543 43.27 5.87 7.16
N VAL A 544 42.59 5.95 8.30
CA VAL A 544 41.92 4.81 8.92
C VAL A 544 40.41 5.04 8.95
N ALA A 545 39.66 4.21 8.22
CA ALA A 545 38.21 4.27 8.12
C ALA A 545 37.54 3.07 8.80
N PHE A 546 36.39 3.29 9.40
CA PHE A 546 35.51 2.25 9.91
C PHE A 546 34.28 2.08 9.02
N ILE A 547 34.08 0.87 8.52
CA ILE A 547 32.92 0.48 7.72
C ILE A 547 32.07 -0.43 8.59
N GLU A 548 30.99 0.13 9.14
CA GLU A 548 30.14 -0.59 10.07
C GLU A 548 29.21 -1.56 9.32
N GLU A 549 29.05 -2.76 9.87
CA GLU A 549 28.27 -3.85 9.25
C GLU A 549 26.76 -3.54 9.22
N THR A 550 26.19 -3.08 10.34
CA THR A 550 24.77 -2.77 10.49
C THR A 550 24.55 -1.42 11.18
N SER A 551 23.63 -0.60 10.69
CA SER A 551 23.21 0.62 11.38
C SER A 551 22.22 0.27 12.49
N HIS A 552 22.65 0.18 13.75
CA HIS A 552 21.71 0.21 14.86
C HIS A 552 21.42 1.66 15.24
N GLU A 553 20.19 2.13 14.98
CA GLU A 553 19.74 3.52 15.26
C GLU A 553 19.90 3.97 16.72
N LYS A 554 20.17 3.06 17.66
CA LYS A 554 20.14 3.32 19.10
C LYS A 554 21.46 3.81 19.70
N ASP A 555 22.60 3.65 19.04
CA ASP A 555 23.91 4.07 19.57
C ASP A 555 24.55 5.14 18.68
N ARG A 556 24.26 6.42 19.00
CA ARG A 556 24.89 7.61 18.39
C ARG A 556 26.17 8.05 19.11
N ASP A 557 26.89 7.12 19.72
CA ASP A 557 28.17 7.46 20.32
C ASP A 557 29.20 7.80 19.23
N ASN A 558 29.98 8.85 19.50
CA ASN A 558 31.07 9.27 18.64
C ASN A 558 32.16 8.18 18.66
N LEU A 559 32.64 7.73 17.50
CA LEU A 559 33.77 6.79 17.42
C LEU A 559 35.06 7.59 17.24
N PRO A 560 35.75 7.98 18.32
CA PRO A 560 36.97 8.77 18.21
C PRO A 560 38.05 7.96 17.50
N HIS A 561 38.98 8.66 16.85
CA HIS A 561 40.19 8.12 16.22
C HIS A 561 40.04 7.51 14.83
N PHE A 562 38.86 7.39 14.24
CA PHE A 562 38.74 7.13 12.80
C PHE A 562 38.76 8.44 12.01
N ASP A 563 39.39 8.43 10.83
CA ASP A 563 39.31 9.54 9.87
C ASP A 563 37.95 9.58 9.18
N PHE A 564 37.29 8.43 9.09
CA PHE A 564 35.99 8.30 8.46
C PHE A 564 35.19 7.14 9.04
N HIS A 565 33.87 7.31 9.16
CA HIS A 565 32.94 6.26 9.59
C HIS A 565 31.70 6.29 8.71
N THR A 566 31.29 5.13 8.21
CA THR A 566 30.08 4.96 7.41
C THR A 566 29.54 3.54 7.51
N THR A 567 28.25 3.36 7.23
CA THR A 567 27.64 2.07 6.89
C THR A 567 27.47 1.89 5.38
N ASP A 568 27.69 2.97 4.62
CA ASP A 568 27.45 3.11 3.17
C ASP A 568 28.78 3.07 2.41
N LEU A 569 28.95 2.05 1.57
CA LEU A 569 30.15 1.83 0.77
C LEU A 569 30.40 2.93 -0.27
N GLN A 570 29.37 3.58 -0.82
CA GLN A 570 29.55 4.67 -1.78
C GLN A 570 30.18 5.89 -1.11
N LYS A 571 29.77 6.19 0.13
CA LYS A 571 30.41 7.24 0.93
C LYS A 571 31.87 6.91 1.25
N PHE A 572 32.18 5.66 1.55
CA PHE A 572 33.56 5.22 1.77
C PHE A 572 34.41 5.35 0.50
N VAL A 573 33.90 4.92 -0.66
CA VAL A 573 34.59 5.10 -1.95
C VAL A 573 34.84 6.58 -2.26
N HIS A 574 33.86 7.45 -2.00
CA HIS A 574 34.04 8.88 -2.17
C HIS A 574 35.13 9.45 -1.25
N PHE A 575 35.16 9.00 0.01
CA PHE A 575 36.18 9.39 0.98
C PHE A 575 37.60 9.02 0.51
N ILE A 576 37.86 7.77 0.14
CA ILE A 576 39.22 7.35 -0.30
C ILE A 576 39.62 7.95 -1.66
N MET A 577 38.66 8.30 -2.50
CA MET A 577 38.92 8.95 -3.79
C MET A 577 39.22 10.45 -3.64
N SER A 578 38.76 11.07 -2.54
CA SER A 578 38.94 12.49 -2.25
C SER A 578 40.06 12.78 -1.26
N SER A 579 40.51 11.76 -0.51
CA SER A 579 41.67 11.88 0.35
C SER A 579 42.91 12.10 -0.51
N LYS A 580 43.50 13.30 -0.37
CA LYS A 580 44.81 13.59 -0.97
C LYS A 580 45.85 12.78 -0.20
N THR A 581 46.29 11.68 -0.77
CA THR A 581 47.53 11.04 -0.35
C THR A 581 48.68 11.86 -0.94
N GLU A 582 49.08 12.91 -0.22
CA GLU A 582 50.33 13.60 -0.50
C GLU A 582 51.48 12.60 -0.32
N ARG A 583 52.30 12.45 -1.37
CA ARG A 583 53.55 11.71 -1.32
C ARG A 583 54.56 12.41 -0.44
#